data_AF-A0A2T0WKR3-F1
#
_entry.id   AF-A0A2T0WKR3-F1
#
_cell.length_a   1.000
_cell.length_b   1.000
_cell.length_c   1.000
_cell.angle_alpha   90.00
_cell.angle_beta   90.00
_cell.angle_gamma   90.00
#
_symmetry.space_group_name_H-M   'P 1'
#
loop_
_entity.id
_entity.type
_entity.pdbx_description
1 polymer ?
#
loop_
_entity_poly.entity_id
_entity_poly.type
_entity_poly.pdbx_seq_one_letter_code
_entity_poly.pdbx_strand_id
1 'polypeptide(L)' 'MDYSKSGGARMGSNKPRHKEHNAKGTEKNPYGKQPPKAELLARMKAAAEKNKKD' A
#
# COMPACT_ATOMS: atom_id res chain seq x y z
N MET A 1 8.36 38.91 27.68
CA MET A 1 7.76 37.68 27.12
C MET A 1 8.75 37.07 26.16
N ASP A 2 9.09 35.78 26.32
CA ASP A 2 9.94 35.04 25.38
C ASP A 2 9.08 34.31 24.35
N TYR A 3 8.94 34.92 23.16
CA TYR A 3 8.09 34.42 22.06
C TYR A 3 8.60 33.12 21.43
N SER A 4 9.79 32.63 21.81
CA SER A 4 10.32 31.35 21.35
C SER A 4 9.55 30.14 21.91
N LYS A 5 8.84 30.32 23.03
CA LYS A 5 8.04 29.26 23.68
C LYS A 5 6.59 29.18 23.20
N SER A 6 6.11 30.19 22.48
CA SER A 6 4.83 30.14 21.77
C SER A 6 5.01 29.43 20.43
N GLY A 7 5.33 28.13 20.47
CA GLY A 7 5.34 27.29 19.27
C GLY A 7 3.95 27.25 18.63
N GLY A 8 3.90 27.36 17.29
CA GLY A 8 2.65 27.38 16.54
C GLY A 8 1.81 26.11 16.67
N ALA A 9 0.53 26.20 16.32
CA ALA A 9 -0.40 25.07 16.36
C ALA A 9 0.09 23.91 15.47
N ARG A 10 0.14 22.70 16.04
CA ARG A 10 0.52 21.49 15.29
C ARG A 10 -0.66 20.96 14.49
N MET A 11 -0.43 20.62 13.23
CA MET A 11 -1.45 19.92 12.43
C MET A 11 -1.75 18.54 13.01
N GLY A 12 -3.05 18.24 13.18
CA GLY A 12 -3.50 16.92 13.63
C GLY A 12 -3.34 15.87 12.54
N SER A 13 -2.73 14.73 12.87
CA SER A 13 -2.44 13.63 11.95
C SER A 13 -3.45 12.46 12.03
N ASN A 14 -4.41 12.51 12.96
CA ASN A 14 -5.34 11.40 13.21
C ASN A 14 -6.60 11.39 12.33
N LYS A 15 -6.61 12.14 11.21
CA LYS A 15 -7.74 12.10 10.27
C LYS A 15 -7.59 10.91 9.33
N PRO A 16 -8.66 10.13 9.07
CA PRO A 16 -8.64 9.07 8.06
C PRO A 16 -8.23 9.64 6.70
N ARG A 17 -7.36 8.93 5.98
CA ARG A 17 -6.99 9.31 4.61
C ARG A 17 -8.21 9.17 3.70
N HIS A 18 -8.40 10.13 2.80
CA HIS A 18 -9.44 10.04 1.78
C HIS A 18 -9.22 8.79 0.91
N LYS A 19 -10.26 7.97 0.75
CA LYS A 19 -10.25 6.87 -0.22
C LYS A 19 -10.72 7.42 -1.56
N GLU A 20 -9.82 7.49 -2.53
CA GLU A 20 -10.13 7.95 -3.88
C GLU A 20 -10.96 6.90 -4.64
N HIS A 21 -11.95 7.35 -5.41
CA HIS A 21 -12.82 6.48 -6.20
C HIS A 21 -12.09 5.73 -7.33
N ASN A 22 -10.93 6.24 -7.77
CA ASN A 22 -10.09 5.63 -8.79
C ASN A 22 -8.86 4.92 -8.20
N ALA A 23 -8.88 4.58 -6.90
CA ALA A 23 -7.79 3.83 -6.29
C ALA A 23 -7.56 2.50 -7.02
N LYS A 24 -6.30 2.21 -7.36
CA LYS A 24 -5.89 0.97 -8.03
C LYS A 24 -6.29 -0.25 -7.22
N GLY A 25 -6.71 -1.30 -7.90
CA GLY A 25 -7.17 -2.56 -7.32
C GLY A 25 -8.57 -2.54 -6.70
N THR A 26 -9.37 -1.52 -6.99
CA THR A 26 -10.80 -1.48 -6.68
C THR A 26 -11.62 -2.14 -7.79
N GLU A 27 -12.91 -2.37 -7.57
CA GLU A 27 -13.83 -2.89 -8.59
C GLU A 27 -13.94 -1.94 -9.79
N LYS A 28 -13.89 -0.62 -9.55
CA LYS A 28 -13.92 0.40 -10.61
C LYS A 28 -12.57 0.60 -11.31
N ASN A 29 -11.46 0.35 -10.62
CA ASN A 29 -10.12 0.38 -11.21
C ASN A 29 -9.35 -0.91 -10.85
N PRO A 30 -9.57 -2.01 -11.61
CA PRO A 30 -8.98 -3.31 -11.30
C PRO A 30 -7.47 -3.37 -11.61
N TYR A 31 -6.95 -2.39 -12.34
CA TYR A 31 -5.53 -2.35 -12.71
C TYR A 31 -4.65 -2.12 -11.48
N GLY A 32 -3.50 -2.79 -11.46
CA GLY A 32 -2.55 -2.71 -10.35
C GLY A 32 -2.99 -3.45 -9.08
N LYS A 33 -4.11 -4.20 -9.11
CA LYS A 33 -4.45 -5.14 -8.04
C LYS A 33 -3.38 -6.22 -7.99
N GLN A 34 -2.74 -6.37 -6.84
CA GLN A 34 -1.91 -7.55 -6.61
C GLN A 34 -2.80 -8.79 -6.68
N PRO A 35 -2.35 -9.87 -7.33
CA PRO A 35 -3.11 -11.12 -7.34
C PRO A 35 -3.32 -11.61 -5.90
N PRO A 36 -4.40 -12.35 -5.62
CA PRO A 36 -4.63 -12.92 -4.31
C PRO A 36 -3.40 -13.71 -3.86
N LYS A 37 -3.10 -13.69 -2.56
CA LYS A 37 -1.88 -14.27 -1.97
C LYS A 37 -1.63 -15.72 -2.43
N ALA A 38 -2.68 -16.49 -2.64
CA ALA A 38 -2.61 -17.87 -3.14
C ALA A 38 -1.94 -17.96 -4.52
N GLU A 39 -2.33 -17.10 -5.47
CA GLU A 39 -1.77 -17.07 -6.83
C GLU A 39 -0.30 -16.61 -6.83
N LEU A 40 0.04 -15.63 -5.98
CA LEU A 40 1.42 -15.19 -5.80
C LEU A 40 2.31 -16.35 -5.31
N LEU A 41 1.85 -17.07 -4.28
CA LEU A 41 2.57 -18.21 -3.73
C LEU A 41 2.72 -19.35 -4.74
N ALA A 42 1.69 -19.63 -5.54
CA ALA A 42 1.77 -20.63 -6.60
C ALA A 42 2.84 -20.26 -7.64
N ARG A 43 2.88 -18.98 -8.08
CA ARG A 43 3.91 -18.50 -9.02
C ARG A 43 5.32 -18.60 -8.44
N MET A 44 5.50 -18.25 -7.16
CA MET A 44 6.80 -18.36 -6.49
C MET A 44 7.27 -19.82 -6.40
N LYS A 45 6.37 -20.75 -6.04
CA LYS A 45 6.69 -22.18 -6.00
C LYS A 45 7.06 -22.70 -7.39
N ALA A 46 6.28 -22.37 -8.42
CA ALA A 46 6.58 -22.77 -9.80
C ALA A 46 7.93 -22.23 -10.30
N ALA A 47 8.29 -20.99 -9.96
CA ALA A 47 9.60 -20.43 -10.28
C ALA A 47 10.73 -21.17 -9.55
N ALA A 48 10.55 -21.48 -8.27
CA ALA A 48 11.52 -22.24 -7.49
C ALA A 48 11.71 -23.67 -8.02
N GLU A 49 10.65 -24.31 -8.54
CA GLU A 49 10.75 -25.63 -9.17
C GLU A 49 11.48 -25.61 -10.51
N LYS A 50 11.30 -24.56 -11.32
CA LYS A 50 12.05 -24.38 -12.58
C LYS A 50 13.54 -24.22 -12.30
N ASN A 51 13.90 -23.34 -11.37
CA ASN A 51 15.29 -23.07 -11.01
C ASN A 51 16.02 -24.25 -10.33
N LYS A 52 15.30 -25.30 -9.91
CA LYS A 52 15.90 -26.53 -9.35
C LYS A 52 16.14 -27.60 -10.42
N LYS A 53 15.50 -27.47 -11.57
CA LYS A 53 15.57 -28.42 -12.69
C LYS A 53 16.61 -28.01 -13.74
N ASP A 54 17.00 -26.73 -13.74
CA ASP A 54 18.22 -26.23 -14.37
C ASP A 54 19.43 -26.49 -13.45
#